data_AF-A0A358XPR4-F1
#
_entry.id   AF-A0A358XPR4-F1
#
_cell.length_a   1.000
_cell.length_b   1.000
_cell.length_c   1.000
_cell.angle_alpha   90.00
_cell.angle_beta   90.00
_cell.angle_gamma   90.00
#
_symmetry.space_group_name_H-M   'P 1'
#
loop_
_entity.id
_entity.type
_entity.pdbx_description
1 polymer ?
#
loop_
_entity_poly.entity_id
_entity_poly.type
_entity_poly.pdbx_seq_one_letter_code
_entity_poly.pdbx_strand_id
1 'polypeptide(L)'
;MSLVYLREIDSQTKFAIWRIEESDDDLLSKLQLDEREKAKLGSFNKGKRRLHWLATRVLLRTLLNTSRYIECPSDANGKPYLANFPQKISLSHSFDYAAAMISTKGEVGIDMEIIKT
;
A
#
# COMPACT_ATOMS: atom_id res chain seq x y z
N MET A 1 6.13 -11.71 -10.83
CA MET A 1 5.40 -10.62 -11.51
C MET A 1 4.09 -10.50 -10.75
N SER A 2 3.88 -9.43 -9.99
CA SER A 2 3.00 -9.49 -8.82
C SER A 2 1.80 -8.51 -8.88
N LEU A 3 1.81 -7.58 -9.83
CA LEU A 3 0.65 -6.73 -10.14
C LEU A 3 -0.40 -7.56 -10.88
N VAL A 4 -1.55 -7.78 -10.25
CA VAL A 4 -2.64 -8.61 -10.79
C VAL A 4 -3.59 -7.77 -11.62
N TYR A 5 -3.89 -6.56 -11.14
CA TYR A 5 -4.88 -5.69 -11.74
C TYR A 5 -4.50 -4.23 -11.54
N LEU A 6 -4.63 -3.43 -12.58
CA LEU A 6 -4.52 -1.97 -12.53
C LEU A 6 -5.70 -1.42 -13.30
N ARG A 7 -6.45 -0.51 -12.68
CA ARG A 7 -7.58 0.16 -13.33
C ARG A 7 -7.53 1.65 -13.08
N GLU A 8 -7.59 2.39 -14.17
CA GLU A 8 -7.86 3.82 -14.19
C GLU A 8 -9.40 3.99 -14.20
N ILE A 9 -9.93 4.63 -13.16
CA ILE A 9 -11.36 4.96 -13.08
C ILE A 9 -11.62 6.22 -13.90
N ASP A 10 -10.73 7.21 -13.76
CA ASP A 10 -10.68 8.43 -14.55
C ASP A 10 -9.23 8.94 -14.63
N SER A 11 -9.01 10.11 -15.24
CA SER A 11 -7.68 10.71 -15.42
C SER A 11 -6.96 11.07 -14.11
N GLN A 12 -7.66 11.06 -12.98
CA GLN A 12 -7.12 11.46 -11.68
C GLN A 12 -7.14 10.33 -10.65
N THR A 13 -7.84 9.24 -10.92
CA THR A 13 -8.14 8.19 -9.94
C THR A 13 -7.84 6.81 -10.52
N LYS A 14 -7.00 6.06 -9.83
CA LYS A 14 -6.69 4.67 -10.19
C LYS A 14 -6.49 3.81 -8.96
N PHE A 15 -6.69 2.51 -9.13
CA PHE A 15 -6.37 1.53 -8.10
C PHE A 15 -5.68 0.32 -8.70
N ALA A 16 -5.00 -0.42 -7.85
CA ALA A 16 -4.36 -1.67 -8.22
C ALA A 16 -4.56 -2.75 -7.16
N ILE A 17 -4.45 -3.99 -7.61
CA ILE A 17 -4.44 -5.20 -6.78
C ILE A 17 -3.12 -5.92 -7.04
N TRP A 18 -2.48 -6.33 -5.96
CA TRP A 18 -1.18 -7.00 -5.93
C TRP A 18 -1.32 -8.34 -5.24
N ARG A 19 -0.86 -9.42 -5.87
CA ARG A 19 -0.74 -10.73 -5.22
C ARG A 19 0.62 -10.79 -4.55
N ILE A 20 0.64 -11.17 -3.28
CA ILE A 20 1.82 -11.17 -2.46
C ILE A 20 2.47 -12.55 -2.57
N GLU A 21 3.45 -12.65 -3.45
CA GLU A 21 4.24 -13.88 -3.68
C GLU A 21 5.69 -13.70 -3.22
N GLU A 22 6.08 -12.45 -2.94
CA GLU A 22 7.43 -12.08 -2.53
C GLU A 22 7.71 -12.38 -1.05
N SER A 23 8.99 -12.61 -0.75
CA SER A 23 9.46 -12.68 0.63
C SER A 23 9.47 -11.30 1.28
N ASP A 24 9.65 -11.29 2.60
CA ASP A 24 9.80 -10.06 3.38
C ASP A 24 10.97 -9.20 2.88
N ASP A 25 12.11 -9.85 2.63
CA ASP A 25 13.35 -9.20 2.18
C ASP A 25 13.19 -8.64 0.75
N ASP A 26 12.51 -9.37 -0.14
CA ASP A 26 12.21 -8.90 -1.49
C ASP A 26 11.36 -7.64 -1.48
N LEU A 27 10.33 -7.57 -0.63
CA LEU A 27 9.48 -6.39 -0.50
C LEU A 27 10.24 -5.24 0.17
N LEU A 28 11.02 -5.52 1.21
CA LEU A 28 11.80 -4.52 1.93
C LEU A 28 12.84 -3.85 1.03
N SER A 29 13.49 -4.62 0.15
CA SER A 29 14.49 -4.11 -0.81
C SER A 29 13.93 -3.05 -1.78
N LYS A 30 12.61 -2.98 -1.96
CA LYS A 30 11.91 -2.03 -2.85
C LYS A 30 11.49 -0.74 -2.13
N LEU A 31 11.75 -0.62 -0.83
CA LEU A 31 11.26 0.45 0.01
C LEU A 31 12.38 1.33 0.56
N GLN A 32 12.01 2.58 0.83
CA GLN A 32 12.80 3.53 1.60
C GLN A 32 11.99 3.78 2.86
N LEU A 33 12.51 3.34 4.01
CA LEU A 33 11.81 3.45 5.29
C LEU A 33 12.61 4.37 6.22
N ASP A 34 11.90 5.30 6.87
CA ASP A 34 12.49 6.08 7.97
C ASP A 34 12.56 5.27 9.27
N GLU A 35 13.10 5.86 10.34
CA GLU A 35 13.23 5.17 11.63
C GLU A 35 11.86 4.82 12.27
N ARG A 36 10.83 5.63 12.04
CA ARG A 36 9.47 5.37 12.55
C ARG A 36 8.85 4.17 11.85
N GLU A 37 9.01 4.09 10.53
CA GLU A 37 8.54 2.99 9.70
C GLU A 37 9.31 1.70 9.98
N LYS A 38 10.63 1.77 10.18
CA LYS A 38 11.44 0.62 10.63
C LYS A 38 10.98 0.11 11.99
N ALA A 39 10.73 1.00 12.96
CA ALA A 39 10.20 0.62 14.26
C ALA A 39 8.81 -0.02 14.15
N LYS A 40 7.92 0.55 13.31
CA LYS A 40 6.59 -0.01 13.03
C LYS A 40 6.70 -1.39 12.41
N LEU A 41 7.57 -1.55 11.41
CA LEU A 41 7.83 -2.82 10.76
C LEU A 41 8.37 -3.86 11.75
N GLY A 42 9.29 -3.46 12.64
CA GLY A 42 9.84 -4.30 13.71
C GLY A 42 8.81 -4.71 14.78
N SER A 43 7.73 -3.96 14.95
CA SER A 43 6.64 -4.33 15.87
C SER A 43 5.76 -5.48 15.37
N PHE A 44 5.84 -5.81 14.07
CA PHE A 44 5.09 -6.93 13.51
C PHE A 44 5.85 -8.25 13.69
N ASN A 45 5.15 -9.28 14.16
CA ASN A 45 5.63 -10.66 14.05
C ASN A 45 5.86 -11.04 12.58
N LYS A 46 6.84 -11.89 12.32
CA LYS A 46 7.02 -12.49 10.99
C LYS A 46 5.74 -13.22 10.59
N GLY A 47 5.23 -12.93 9.39
CA GLY A 47 4.00 -13.54 8.88
C GLY A 47 3.16 -12.59 8.02
N LYS A 48 1.89 -12.96 7.79
CA LYS A 48 1.01 -12.30 6.82
C LYS A 48 0.84 -10.81 7.07
N ARG A 49 0.64 -10.38 8.32
CA ARG A 49 0.42 -8.95 8.62
C ARG A 49 1.60 -8.08 8.25
N ARG A 50 2.83 -8.58 8.44
CA ARG A 50 4.06 -7.90 8.05
C ARG A 50 4.19 -7.81 6.52
N LEU A 51 3.94 -8.93 5.83
CA LEU A 51 3.90 -8.98 4.36
C LEU A 51 2.83 -8.06 3.77
N HIS A 52 1.64 -8.00 4.36
CA HIS A 52 0.57 -7.07 3.96
C HIS A 52 1.00 -5.61 4.07
N TRP A 53 1.64 -5.26 5.19
CA TRP A 53 2.14 -3.90 5.40
C TRP A 53 3.22 -3.53 4.37
N LEU A 54 4.19 -4.42 4.13
CA LEU A 54 5.23 -4.20 3.12
C LEU A 54 4.64 -4.13 1.70
N ALA A 55 3.77 -5.06 1.33
CA ALA A 55 3.18 -5.15 0.00
C ALA A 55 2.32 -3.93 -0.32
N THR A 56 1.51 -3.44 0.63
CA THR A 56 0.72 -2.21 0.43
C THR A 56 1.62 -0.99 0.20
N ARG A 57 2.78 -0.91 0.86
CA ARG A 57 3.78 0.16 0.62
C ARG A 57 4.46 0.03 -0.74
N VAL A 58 4.81 -1.17 -1.17
CA VAL A 58 5.37 -1.43 -2.52
C VAL A 58 4.35 -1.09 -3.61
N LEU A 59 3.09 -1.49 -3.41
CA LEU A 59 2.00 -1.19 -4.33
C LEU A 59 1.74 0.31 -4.44
N LEU A 60 1.73 1.02 -3.30
CA LEU A 60 1.60 2.47 -3.25
C LEU A 60 2.73 3.16 -4.04
N ARG A 61 3.98 2.73 -3.84
CA ARG A 61 5.13 3.23 -4.63
C ARG A 61 4.94 2.98 -6.13
N THR A 62 4.48 1.78 -6.49
CA THR A 62 4.21 1.42 -7.89
C THR A 62 3.14 2.35 -8.50
N LEU A 63 2.06 2.63 -7.78
CA LEU A 63 0.99 3.51 -8.26
C LEU A 63 1.43 4.97 -8.41
N LEU A 64 2.23 5.46 -7.47
CA LEU A 64 2.82 6.80 -7.52
C LEU A 64 3.94 6.92 -8.55
N ASN A 65 4.47 5.80 -9.05
CA ASN A 65 5.56 5.71 -10.01
C ASN A 65 6.73 6.65 -9.64
N THR A 66 7.25 6.51 -8.43
CA THR A 66 8.20 7.46 -7.84
C THR A 66 9.44 6.77 -7.26
N SER A 67 10.58 7.42 -7.42
CA SER A 67 11.84 7.08 -6.74
C SER A 67 12.03 7.85 -5.42
N ARG A 68 11.18 8.84 -5.13
CA ARG A 68 11.27 9.66 -3.91
C ARG A 68 10.85 8.85 -2.68
N TYR A 69 11.25 9.32 -1.51
CA TYR A 69 10.71 8.85 -0.23
C TYR A 69 9.21 9.16 -0.15
N ILE A 70 8.42 8.24 0.39
CA ILE A 70 6.95 8.37 0.52
C ILE A 70 6.64 8.45 2.01
N GLU A 71 6.30 9.62 2.49
CA GLU A 71 5.91 9.81 3.89
C GLU A 71 4.42 9.48 4.04
N CYS A 72 4.13 8.31 4.62
CA CYS A 72 2.77 7.78 4.73
C CYS A 72 2.35 7.48 6.20
N PRO A 73 2.14 8.51 7.03
CA PRO A 73 1.62 8.35 8.38
C PRO A 73 0.12 8.00 8.38
N SER A 74 -0.38 7.62 9.56
CA SER A 74 -1.81 7.52 9.86
C SER A 74 -2.27 8.77 10.62
N ASP A 75 -3.50 9.22 10.35
CA ASP A 75 -4.15 10.27 11.14
C ASP A 75 -4.67 9.75 12.49
N ALA A 76 -5.37 10.61 13.24
CA ALA A 76 -5.93 10.28 14.55
C ALA A 76 -6.96 9.12 14.53
N ASN A 77 -7.56 8.84 13.37
CA ASN A 77 -8.53 7.76 13.18
C ASN A 77 -7.87 6.52 12.54
N GLY A 78 -6.55 6.51 12.36
CA GLY A 78 -5.80 5.42 11.74
C GLY A 78 -5.78 5.46 10.21
N LYS A 79 -6.42 6.44 9.56
CA LYS A 79 -6.47 6.53 8.10
C LYS A 79 -5.10 6.95 7.56
N PRO A 80 -4.51 6.19 6.61
CA PRO A 80 -3.25 6.56 6.01
C PRO A 80 -3.41 7.77 5.08
N TYR A 81 -2.45 8.68 5.10
CA TYR A 81 -2.36 9.79 4.15
C TYR A 81 -0.94 9.99 3.66
N LEU A 82 -0.76 10.76 2.59
CA LEU A 82 0.56 11.13 2.07
C LEU A 82 0.89 12.55 2.53
N ALA A 83 1.98 12.73 3.28
CA ALA A 83 2.39 14.05 3.77
C ALA A 83 3.13 14.87 2.69
N ASN A 84 3.79 14.17 1.75
CA ASN A 84 4.67 14.78 0.75
C ASN A 84 4.22 14.58 -0.71
N PHE A 85 2.99 14.10 -0.93
CA PHE A 85 2.35 13.94 -2.23
C PHE A 85 0.90 14.44 -2.20
N PRO A 86 0.37 15.00 -3.31
CA PRO A 86 -0.99 15.55 -3.34
C PRO A 86 -2.09 14.48 -3.38
N GLN A 87 -1.76 13.23 -3.72
CA GLN A 87 -2.73 12.15 -3.85
C GLN A 87 -3.36 11.77 -2.49
N LYS A 88 -4.67 11.63 -2.48
CA LYS A 88 -5.41 10.92 -1.42
C LYS A 88 -5.31 9.42 -1.67
N ILE A 89 -5.26 8.64 -0.60
CA ILE A 89 -5.02 7.20 -0.69
C ILE A 89 -6.00 6.41 0.17
N SER A 90 -6.20 5.16 -0.22
CA SER A 90 -6.81 4.13 0.61
C SER A 90 -6.10 2.81 0.35
N LEU A 91 -5.88 2.03 1.42
CA LEU A 91 -5.13 0.78 1.40
C LEU A 91 -6.00 -0.30 2.02
N SER A 92 -6.06 -1.46 1.37
CA SER A 92 -6.73 -2.66 1.87
C SER A 92 -5.85 -3.89 1.60
N HIS A 93 -6.13 -4.99 2.28
CA HIS A 93 -5.49 -6.27 2.06
C HIS A 93 -6.40 -7.38 2.57
N SER A 94 -6.43 -8.51 1.87
CA SER A 94 -7.14 -9.71 2.32
C SER A 94 -6.47 -10.93 1.74
N PHE A 95 -6.39 -11.98 2.56
CA PHE A 95 -5.67 -13.22 2.27
C PHE A 95 -4.23 -12.98 1.77
N ASP A 96 -3.92 -13.30 0.51
CA ASP A 96 -2.59 -13.13 -0.09
C ASP A 96 -2.56 -11.94 -1.07
N TYR A 97 -3.44 -10.95 -0.87
CA TYR A 97 -3.57 -9.80 -1.74
C TYR A 97 -3.49 -8.47 -0.97
N ALA A 98 -2.89 -7.48 -1.61
CA ALA A 98 -2.93 -6.07 -1.23
C ALA A 98 -3.66 -5.26 -2.30
N ALA A 99 -4.37 -4.22 -1.88
CA ALA A 99 -5.04 -3.29 -2.75
C ALA A 99 -4.69 -1.85 -2.33
N ALA A 100 -4.52 -0.97 -3.31
CA ALA A 100 -4.29 0.44 -3.06
C ALA A 100 -5.02 1.27 -4.12
N MET A 101 -5.60 2.37 -3.68
CA MET A 101 -6.27 3.34 -4.52
C MET A 101 -5.66 4.71 -4.27
N ILE A 102 -5.43 5.47 -5.34
CA ILE A 102 -4.91 6.84 -5.27
C ILE A 102 -5.78 7.78 -6.11
N SER A 103 -5.97 9.02 -5.64
CA SER A 103 -6.66 10.07 -6.40
C SER A 103 -6.11 11.46 -6.15
N THR A 104 -6.06 12.31 -7.17
CA THR A 104 -5.85 13.76 -7.01
C THR A 104 -7.16 14.56 -7.00
N LYS A 105 -8.31 13.91 -7.22
CA LYS A 105 -9.62 14.58 -7.31
C LYS A 105 -10.30 14.75 -5.96
N GLY A 106 -10.05 13.84 -5.01
CA GLY A 106 -10.66 13.87 -3.69
C GLY A 106 -10.35 12.63 -2.87
N GLU A 107 -11.02 12.50 -1.74
CA GLU A 107 -10.89 11.34 -0.86
C GLU A 107 -11.38 10.05 -1.54
N VAL A 108 -10.71 8.93 -1.26
CA VAL A 108 -11.00 7.61 -1.83
C VAL A 108 -11.08 6.55 -0.74
N GLY A 109 -11.76 5.45 -1.06
CA GLY A 109 -11.89 4.26 -0.23
C GLY A 109 -11.80 3.01 -1.09
N ILE A 110 -11.01 2.03 -0.66
CA ILE A 110 -10.97 0.70 -1.25
C ILE A 110 -11.08 -0.32 -0.13
N ASP A 111 -11.91 -1.34 -0.34
CA ASP A 111 -12.02 -2.49 0.53
C ASP A 111 -12.03 -3.76 -0.31
N MET A 112 -11.41 -4.82 0.22
CA MET A 112 -11.24 -6.09 -0.49
C MET A 112 -11.31 -7.19 0.54
N GLU A 113 -12.23 -8.14 0.34
CA GLU A 113 -12.42 -9.27 1.25
C GLU A 113 -12.57 -10.58 0.48
N ILE A 114 -12.10 -11.67 1.09
CA ILE A 114 -12.29 -13.02 0.56
C ILE A 114 -13.73 -13.48 0.86
N ILE A 115 -14.47 -13.87 -0.18
CA ILE A 115 -15.77 -14.52 -0.01
C ILE A 115 -15.50 -15.95 0.44
N LYS A 116 -15.84 -16.28 1.69
CA LYS A 116 -15.84 -17.66 2.18
C LYS A 116 -17.23 -18.25 1.96
N THR A 117 -17.30 -19.27 1.11
CA THR A 117 -18.44 -20.18 1.02
C THR A 117 -18.35 -21.25 2.07
#